data_AF-A0A4S9UBF9-F1
#
_entry.id   AF-A0A4S9UBF9-F1
#
_cell.length_a   1.000
_cell.length_b   1.000
_cell.length_c   1.000
_cell.angle_alpha   90.00
_cell.angle_beta   90.00
_cell.angle_gamma   90.00
#
_symmetry.space_group_name_H-M   'P 1'
#
loop_
_entity.id
_entity.type
_entity.pdbx_description
1 polymer ?
#
loop_
_entity_poly.entity_id
_entity_poly.type
_entity_poly.pdbx_seq_one_letter_code
_entity_poly.pdbx_strand_id
1 'polypeptide(L)'
;MPESTYLRELWKWYCDFKNYSFIFQGEAWNAYNDHTWSIPMEFRGSIVVYSSLLALYGGSRNSRLLCESVLLYYFLYIVDGWYCALFVAGMILCDLDLLAGRGQLPQKLQAMKKYKTSIAYMGFFIGLYLGGVPSISNEIEHLRKSPGWYYLSFLKPQAFWDFRWFFRFWAAVSIVACTPHISWLKRFFETSFCQYLGRVSFGFYLVHGPVLWTLGDRLYAASGRIREGHIGVVPDWINLLPLPAVGPFGLEVNYLIPQFILLAFTLWLAEIVTRCLDKLSVDISQWLYKRAMVQSESSGSHYSWKREIKD
;
A
#
# COMPACT_ATOMS: atom_id res chain seq x y z
N MET A 1 12.20 9.22 -24.74
CA MET A 1 11.87 9.43 -26.17
C MET A 1 11.67 8.07 -26.83
N PRO A 2 10.64 7.92 -27.68
CA PRO A 2 10.36 6.68 -28.39
C PRO A 2 11.49 6.37 -29.40
N GLU A 3 11.80 5.09 -29.56
CA GLU A 3 12.78 4.60 -30.52
C GLU A 3 12.23 4.61 -31.96
N SER A 4 13.15 4.71 -32.93
CA SER A 4 12.81 4.78 -34.37
C SER A 4 12.23 3.48 -34.94
N THR A 5 12.45 2.34 -34.27
CA THR A 5 11.93 1.04 -34.73
C THR A 5 11.31 0.27 -33.57
N TYR A 6 10.27 -0.52 -33.89
CA TYR A 6 9.56 -1.34 -32.90
C TYR A 6 10.49 -2.33 -32.18
N LEU A 7 11.45 -2.94 -32.89
CA LEU A 7 12.42 -3.86 -32.28
C LEU A 7 13.32 -3.17 -31.26
N ARG A 8 13.73 -1.92 -31.52
CA ARG A 8 14.52 -1.12 -30.58
C ARG A 8 13.67 -0.73 -29.37
N GLU A 9 12.42 -0.35 -29.58
CA GLU A 9 11.50 -0.04 -28.48
C GLU A 9 11.23 -1.27 -27.60
N LEU A 10 11.01 -2.44 -28.20
CA LEU A 10 10.89 -3.70 -27.46
C LEU A 10 12.15 -4.04 -26.67
N TRP A 11 13.33 -3.86 -27.27
CA TRP A 11 14.60 -4.11 -26.58
C TRP A 11 14.81 -3.17 -25.40
N LYS A 12 14.44 -1.89 -25.58
CA LYS A 12 14.48 -0.88 -24.53
C LYS A 12 13.50 -1.20 -23.40
N TRP A 13 12.26 -1.57 -23.74
CA TRP A 13 11.27 -2.04 -22.77
C TRP A 13 11.77 -3.25 -21.99
N TYR A 14 12.37 -4.24 -22.67
CA TYR A 14 12.95 -5.41 -22.01
C TYR A 14 14.11 -5.03 -21.07
N CYS A 15 15.01 -4.13 -21.51
CA CYS A 15 16.11 -3.65 -20.67
C CYS A 15 15.58 -2.94 -19.40
N ASP A 16 14.56 -2.09 -19.56
CA ASP A 16 13.90 -1.39 -18.46
C ASP A 16 13.24 -2.38 -17.50
N PHE A 17 12.43 -3.31 -18.03
CA PHE A 17 11.77 -4.36 -17.25
C PHE A 17 12.76 -5.25 -16.51
N LYS A 18 13.85 -5.67 -17.15
CA LYS A 18 14.87 -6.52 -16.54
C LYS A 18 15.49 -5.82 -15.31
N ASN A 19 15.85 -4.55 -15.44
CA ASN A 19 16.40 -3.78 -14.32
C ASN A 19 15.36 -3.60 -13.22
N TYR A 20 14.14 -3.18 -13.59
CA TYR A 20 13.02 -3.03 -12.67
C TYR A 20 12.68 -4.32 -11.91
N SER A 21 12.77 -5.49 -12.57
CA SER A 21 12.49 -6.80 -11.97
C SER A 21 13.50 -7.21 -10.90
N PHE A 22 14.70 -6.62 -10.90
CA PHE A 22 15.67 -6.84 -9.84
C PHE A 22 15.34 -5.98 -8.61
N ILE A 23 14.52 -6.55 -7.75
CA ILE A 23 13.97 -5.89 -6.56
C ILE A 23 15.01 -5.28 -5.62
N PHE A 24 16.30 -5.63 -5.65
CA PHE A 24 17.33 -5.07 -4.76
C PHE A 24 18.13 -3.93 -5.39
N GLN A 25 17.77 -3.51 -6.61
CA GLN A 25 18.30 -2.30 -7.22
C GLN A 25 17.84 -1.05 -6.46
N GLY A 26 18.72 -0.06 -6.25
CA GLY A 26 18.45 1.12 -5.41
C GLY A 26 17.11 1.81 -5.69
N GLU A 27 16.97 2.40 -6.87
CA GLU A 27 15.73 3.02 -7.34
C GLU A 27 15.10 2.16 -8.43
N ALA A 28 13.98 1.49 -8.10
CA ALA A 28 13.24 0.70 -9.04
C ALA A 28 12.21 1.58 -9.76
N TRP A 29 12.70 2.38 -10.70
CA TRP A 29 11.87 3.18 -11.59
C TRP A 29 11.51 2.38 -12.84
N ASN A 30 10.28 2.55 -13.33
CA ASN A 30 9.85 1.99 -14.60
C ASN A 30 9.52 3.15 -15.55
N ALA A 31 10.17 3.18 -16.71
CA ALA A 31 10.03 4.30 -17.64
C ALA A 31 8.64 4.36 -18.31
N TYR A 32 7.87 3.27 -18.26
CA TYR A 32 6.56 3.14 -18.91
C TYR A 32 5.40 3.28 -17.93
N ASN A 33 5.61 3.01 -16.63
CA ASN A 33 4.61 3.19 -15.59
C ASN A 33 5.27 3.52 -14.26
N ASP A 34 5.47 4.80 -14.00
CA ASP A 34 6.11 5.32 -12.78
C ASP A 34 5.37 4.90 -11.50
N HIS A 35 4.04 4.76 -11.55
CA HIS A 35 3.22 4.30 -10.44
C HIS A 35 3.59 2.89 -9.96
N THR A 36 4.36 2.11 -10.71
CA THR A 36 4.82 0.80 -10.26
C THR A 36 5.95 0.84 -9.22
N TRP A 37 6.49 2.03 -8.91
CA TRP A 37 7.60 2.22 -7.97
C TRP A 37 7.40 1.57 -6.58
N SER A 38 6.16 1.40 -6.12
CA SER A 38 5.86 0.80 -4.81
C SER A 38 6.04 -0.71 -4.80
N ILE A 39 5.84 -1.39 -5.94
CA ILE A 39 5.79 -2.86 -6.02
C ILE A 39 7.11 -3.50 -5.55
N PRO A 40 8.30 -3.03 -5.95
CA PRO A 40 9.57 -3.57 -5.47
C PRO A 40 9.75 -3.35 -3.96
N MET A 41 9.26 -2.24 -3.41
CA MET A 41 9.29 -1.97 -1.97
C MET A 41 8.34 -2.90 -1.20
N GLU A 42 7.15 -3.13 -1.74
CA GLU A 42 6.17 -4.08 -1.19
C GLU A 42 6.71 -5.52 -1.19
N PHE A 43 7.44 -5.90 -2.24
CA PHE A 43 8.09 -7.20 -2.32
C PHE A 43 9.22 -7.34 -1.29
N ARG A 44 10.07 -6.32 -1.11
CA ARG A 44 11.07 -6.29 -0.03
C ARG A 44 10.43 -6.41 1.35
N GLY A 45 9.35 -5.68 1.60
CA GLY A 45 8.58 -5.77 2.84
C GLY A 45 8.03 -7.18 3.07
N SER A 46 7.53 -7.84 2.02
CA SER A 46 7.05 -9.22 2.07
C SER A 46 8.16 -10.23 2.40
N ILE A 47 9.37 -10.04 1.86
CA ILE A 47 10.55 -10.84 2.23
C ILE A 47 10.86 -10.66 3.72
N VAL A 48 10.86 -9.43 4.23
CA VAL A 48 11.07 -9.16 5.67
C VAL A 48 10.06 -9.92 6.52
N VAL A 49 8.77 -9.90 6.13
CA VAL A 49 7.74 -10.67 6.85
C VAL A 49 8.03 -12.16 6.81
N TYR A 50 8.26 -12.73 5.62
CA TYR A 50 8.49 -14.15 5.44
C TYR A 50 9.72 -14.64 6.21
N SER A 51 10.85 -13.94 6.09
CA SER A 51 12.08 -14.26 6.80
C SER A 51 11.93 -14.11 8.31
N SER A 52 11.21 -13.10 8.80
CA SER A 52 10.95 -12.92 10.24
C SER A 52 10.10 -14.05 10.80
N LEU A 53 9.03 -14.45 10.08
CA LEU A 53 8.18 -15.57 10.51
C LEU A 53 8.96 -16.89 10.58
N LEU A 54 9.84 -17.16 9.61
CA LEU A 54 10.70 -18.33 9.64
C LEU A 54 11.71 -18.29 10.80
N ALA A 55 12.38 -17.15 11.00
CA ALA A 55 13.37 -16.98 12.06
C ALA A 55 12.75 -17.08 13.47
N LEU A 56 11.50 -16.65 13.63
CA LEU A 56 10.80 -16.60 14.92
C LEU A 56 9.85 -17.79 15.14
N TYR A 57 9.78 -18.76 14.21
CA TYR A 57 8.83 -19.87 14.25
C TYR A 57 8.89 -20.68 15.57
N GLY A 58 10.08 -20.93 16.10
CA GLY A 58 10.29 -21.65 17.37
C GLY A 58 10.31 -20.77 18.62
N GLY A 59 10.13 -19.45 18.47
CA GLY A 59 10.24 -18.50 19.57
C GLY A 59 9.05 -18.56 20.53
N SER A 60 9.29 -18.25 21.81
CA SER A 60 8.19 -18.01 22.75
C SER A 60 7.38 -16.78 22.32
N ARG A 61 6.09 -16.71 22.71
CA ARG A 61 5.22 -15.55 22.42
C ARG A 61 5.88 -14.21 22.73
N ASN A 62 6.45 -14.07 23.92
CA ASN A 62 7.03 -12.80 24.36
C ASN A 62 8.34 -12.50 23.61
N SER A 63 9.15 -13.53 23.31
CA SER A 63 10.36 -13.39 22.51
C SER A 63 10.03 -12.92 21.10
N ARG A 64 9.00 -13.50 20.47
CA ARG A 64 8.53 -13.13 19.13
C ARG A 64 8.08 -11.67 19.09
N LEU A 65 7.16 -11.28 19.98
CA LEU A 65 6.69 -9.89 20.06
C LEU A 65 7.83 -8.89 20.35
N LEU A 66 8.81 -9.27 21.18
CA LEU A 66 9.98 -8.45 21.44
C LEU A 66 10.83 -8.29 20.16
N CYS A 67 11.14 -9.38 19.46
CA CYS A 67 11.91 -9.35 18.23
C CYS A 67 11.22 -8.53 17.14
N GLU A 68 9.91 -8.70 16.94
CA GLU A 68 9.12 -7.90 16.01
C GLU A 68 9.14 -6.40 16.40
N SER A 69 9.01 -6.09 17.69
CA SER A 69 9.10 -4.71 18.18
C SER A 69 10.48 -4.10 17.97
N VAL A 70 11.55 -4.89 18.15
CA VAL A 70 12.93 -4.46 17.88
C VAL A 70 13.15 -4.22 16.39
N LEU A 71 12.64 -5.10 15.52
CA LEU A 71 12.68 -4.91 14.07
C LEU A 71 11.94 -3.65 13.65
N LEU A 72 10.74 -3.42 14.21
CA LEU A 72 9.97 -2.21 13.95
C LEU A 72 10.75 -0.95 14.37
N TYR A 73 11.31 -0.97 15.58
CA TYR A 73 12.12 0.14 16.10
C TYR A 73 13.34 0.41 15.21
N TYR A 74 14.03 -0.65 14.77
CA TYR A 74 15.16 -0.54 13.85
C TYR A 74 14.76 0.14 12.54
N PHE A 75 13.72 -0.36 11.86
CA PHE A 75 13.29 0.18 10.57
C PHE A 75 12.72 1.59 10.64
N LEU A 76 12.22 2.02 11.80
CA LEU A 76 11.60 3.32 11.97
C LEU A 76 12.54 4.38 12.56
N TYR A 77 13.38 4.01 13.53
CA TYR A 77 14.18 4.99 14.28
C TYR A 77 15.67 4.94 13.96
N ILE A 78 16.18 3.82 13.43
CA ILE A 78 17.61 3.64 13.16
C ILE A 78 17.93 3.80 11.68
N VAL A 79 17.09 3.24 10.80
CA VAL A 79 17.23 3.36 9.33
C VAL A 79 16.00 4.00 8.71
N ASP A 80 16.11 4.51 7.49
CA ASP A 80 14.98 5.01 6.70
C ASP A 80 14.21 3.84 6.05
N GLY A 81 13.69 2.93 6.88
CA GLY A 81 13.07 1.68 6.47
C GLY A 81 11.55 1.69 6.55
N TRP A 82 10.90 2.84 6.31
CA TRP A 82 9.48 3.05 6.58
C TRP A 82 8.54 2.02 5.92
N TYR A 83 8.87 1.57 4.71
CA TYR A 83 8.10 0.54 4.00
C TYR A 83 8.23 -0.82 4.71
N CYS A 84 9.43 -1.23 5.13
CA CYS A 84 9.61 -2.43 5.95
C CYS A 84 8.90 -2.29 7.31
N ALA A 85 8.95 -1.11 7.93
CA ALA A 85 8.25 -0.83 9.18
C ALA A 85 6.74 -1.03 9.06
N LEU A 86 6.10 -0.58 7.97
CA LEU A 86 4.67 -0.81 7.71
C LEU A 86 4.32 -2.30 7.68
N PHE A 87 5.13 -3.11 7.00
CA PHE A 87 4.93 -4.56 6.91
C PHE A 87 5.13 -5.25 8.26
N VAL A 88 6.17 -4.87 9.02
CA VAL A 88 6.39 -5.39 10.38
C VAL A 88 5.27 -4.97 11.33
N ALA A 89 4.78 -3.73 11.24
CA ALA A 89 3.63 -3.29 12.02
C ALA A 89 2.37 -4.09 11.69
N GLY A 90 2.11 -4.38 10.41
CA GLY A 90 1.03 -5.26 9.98
C GLY A 90 1.16 -6.68 10.55
N MET A 91 2.38 -7.23 10.57
CA MET A 91 2.68 -8.51 11.22
C MET A 91 2.33 -8.48 12.72
N ILE A 92 2.81 -7.46 13.45
CA ILE A 92 2.51 -7.29 14.88
C ILE A 92 0.99 -7.17 15.13
N LEU A 93 0.27 -6.39 14.31
CA LEU A 93 -1.17 -6.24 14.44
C LEU A 93 -1.90 -7.58 14.27
N CYS A 94 -1.52 -8.37 13.26
CA CYS A 94 -2.06 -9.71 13.05
C CYS A 94 -1.76 -10.63 14.24
N ASP A 95 -0.53 -10.57 14.75
CA ASP A 95 -0.07 -11.38 15.88
C ASP A 95 -0.86 -11.07 17.16
N LEU A 96 -1.10 -9.78 17.43
CA LEU A 96 -1.92 -9.31 18.53
C LEU A 96 -3.40 -9.72 18.38
N ASP A 97 -3.95 -9.68 17.17
CA ASP A 97 -5.33 -10.09 16.91
C ASP A 97 -5.52 -11.61 17.13
N LEU A 98 -4.59 -12.43 16.65
CA LEU A 98 -4.57 -13.87 16.90
C LEU A 98 -4.45 -14.20 18.41
N LEU A 99 -3.62 -13.46 19.14
CA LEU A 99 -3.50 -13.59 20.60
C LEU A 99 -4.77 -13.13 21.32
N ALA A 100 -5.44 -12.08 20.84
CA ALA A 100 -6.72 -11.61 21.37
C ALA A 100 -7.82 -12.67 21.21
N GLY A 101 -7.89 -13.31 20.04
CA GLY A 101 -8.83 -14.40 19.76
C GLY A 101 -8.64 -15.61 20.66
N ARG A 102 -7.39 -15.88 21.09
CA ARG A 102 -7.05 -16.98 22.02
C ARG A 102 -7.13 -16.57 23.50
N GLY A 103 -7.42 -15.31 23.81
CA GLY A 103 -7.39 -14.80 25.19
C GLY A 103 -5.98 -14.74 25.82
N GLN A 104 -4.94 -14.73 24.99
CA GLN A 104 -3.52 -14.79 25.40
C GLN A 104 -2.79 -13.45 25.24
N LEU A 105 -3.51 -12.33 25.27
CA LEU A 105 -2.90 -11.00 25.20
C LEU A 105 -1.97 -10.74 26.39
N PRO A 106 -0.88 -9.97 26.20
CA PRO A 106 -0.11 -9.42 27.29
C PRO A 106 -1.00 -8.70 28.33
N GLN A 107 -0.73 -8.91 29.62
CA GLN A 107 -1.57 -8.39 30.73
C GLN A 107 -1.85 -6.89 30.63
N LYS A 108 -0.85 -6.08 30.23
CA LYS A 108 -1.00 -4.63 30.02
C LYS A 108 -2.02 -4.30 28.92
N LEU A 109 -2.01 -5.03 27.81
CA LEU A 109 -2.98 -4.85 26.72
C LEU A 109 -4.36 -5.33 27.13
N GLN A 110 -4.44 -6.40 27.92
CA GLN A 110 -5.70 -6.91 28.45
C GLN A 110 -6.40 -5.90 29.37
N ALA A 111 -5.64 -5.18 30.20
CA ALA A 111 -6.17 -4.11 31.06
C ALA A 111 -6.79 -2.96 30.24
N MET A 112 -6.22 -2.65 29.06
CA MET A 112 -6.74 -1.60 28.18
C MET A 112 -8.03 -1.99 27.44
N LYS A 113 -8.45 -3.26 27.48
CA LYS A 113 -9.69 -3.74 26.84
C LYS A 113 -10.92 -2.96 27.30
N LYS A 114 -10.94 -2.47 28.56
CA LYS A 114 -12.01 -1.65 29.12
C LYS A 114 -12.23 -0.35 28.34
N TYR A 115 -11.15 0.25 27.84
CA TYR A 115 -11.17 1.55 27.15
C TYR A 115 -11.01 1.42 25.63
N LYS A 116 -11.18 0.21 25.08
CA LYS A 116 -10.88 -0.11 23.67
C LYS A 116 -11.54 0.87 22.68
N THR A 117 -12.79 1.25 22.92
CA THR A 117 -13.56 2.10 22.00
C THR A 117 -13.04 3.54 22.05
N SER A 118 -12.78 4.07 23.25
CA SER A 118 -12.21 5.41 23.41
C SER A 118 -10.81 5.51 22.82
N ILE A 119 -9.97 4.49 23.05
CA ILE A 119 -8.63 4.39 22.46
C ILE A 119 -8.72 4.32 20.94
N ALA A 120 -9.67 3.56 20.39
CA ALA A 120 -9.87 3.44 18.95
C ALA A 120 -10.28 4.78 18.31
N TYR A 121 -11.24 5.51 18.89
CA TYR A 121 -11.60 6.84 18.39
C TYR A 121 -10.43 7.82 18.47
N MET A 122 -9.74 7.88 19.60
CA MET A 122 -8.57 8.75 19.77
C MET A 122 -7.47 8.42 18.75
N GLY A 123 -7.12 7.14 18.63
CA GLY A 123 -6.12 6.67 17.66
C GLY A 123 -6.53 6.92 16.21
N PHE A 124 -7.81 6.79 15.88
CA PHE A 124 -8.34 7.11 14.56
C PHE A 124 -8.20 8.60 14.23
N PHE A 125 -8.60 9.50 15.13
CA PHE A 125 -8.48 10.95 14.90
C PHE A 125 -7.02 11.42 14.88
N ILE A 126 -6.17 10.86 15.76
CA ILE A 126 -4.72 11.11 15.69
C ILE A 126 -4.17 10.62 14.35
N GLY A 127 -4.57 9.43 13.90
CA GLY A 127 -4.14 8.89 12.62
C GLY A 127 -4.55 9.76 11.44
N LEU A 128 -5.81 10.23 11.41
CA LEU A 128 -6.28 11.18 10.40
C LEU A 128 -5.47 12.49 10.41
N TYR A 129 -5.19 13.03 11.60
CA TYR A 129 -4.38 14.24 11.75
C TYR A 129 -2.96 14.05 11.22
N LEU A 130 -2.28 12.97 11.63
CA LEU A 130 -0.93 12.66 11.17
C LEU A 130 -0.86 12.36 9.67
N GLY A 131 -1.92 11.78 9.10
CA GLY A 131 -2.03 11.54 7.66
C GLY A 131 -2.11 12.83 6.85
N GLY A 132 -2.64 13.90 7.45
CA GLY A 132 -2.71 15.25 6.88
C GLY A 132 -1.41 16.05 6.93
N VAL A 133 -0.25 15.39 7.03
CA VAL A 133 1.06 16.07 7.08
C VAL A 133 1.27 17.02 5.89
N PRO A 134 1.60 18.31 6.12
CA PRO A 134 1.89 19.26 5.07
C PRO A 134 2.93 18.73 4.10
N SER A 135 2.58 18.72 2.81
CA SER A 135 3.38 18.08 1.76
C SER A 135 3.94 19.06 0.73
N ILE A 136 3.87 20.37 0.99
CA ILE A 136 4.29 21.43 0.06
C ILE A 136 5.81 21.43 -0.17
N SER A 137 6.59 21.09 0.85
CA SER A 137 8.07 21.08 0.80
C SER A 137 8.65 20.02 1.72
N ASN A 138 9.88 19.58 1.44
CA ASN A 138 10.65 18.67 2.31
C ASN A 138 11.38 19.39 3.46
N GLU A 139 11.18 20.70 3.59
CA GLU A 139 11.81 21.50 4.63
C GLU A 139 11.06 21.41 5.96
N ILE A 140 11.81 21.09 7.02
CA ILE A 140 11.24 21.00 8.38
C ILE A 140 10.75 22.36 8.89
N GLU A 141 11.32 23.46 8.41
CA GLU A 141 10.93 24.81 8.80
C GLU A 141 9.50 25.14 8.30
N HIS A 142 9.14 24.65 7.11
CA HIS A 142 7.79 24.77 6.60
C HIS A 142 6.79 23.96 7.44
N LEU A 143 7.17 22.77 7.89
CA LEU A 143 6.37 21.99 8.83
C LEU A 143 6.18 22.75 10.15
N ARG A 144 7.24 23.38 10.68
CA ARG A 144 7.21 24.13 11.92
C ARG A 144 6.30 25.37 11.86
N LYS A 145 6.28 26.06 10.72
CA LYS A 145 5.40 27.21 10.46
C LYS A 145 3.95 26.82 10.21
N SER A 146 3.69 25.56 9.88
CA SER A 146 2.34 25.08 9.60
C SER A 146 1.50 25.01 10.89
N PRO A 147 0.28 25.58 10.91
CA PRO A 147 -0.59 25.54 12.09
C PRO A 147 -0.82 24.11 12.59
N GLY A 148 -0.58 23.89 13.89
CA GLY A 148 -0.74 22.58 14.55
C GLY A 148 0.48 21.64 14.45
N TRP A 149 1.47 21.94 13.62
CA TRP A 149 2.61 21.03 13.36
C TRP A 149 3.90 21.42 14.08
N TYR A 150 3.92 22.58 14.75
CA TYR A 150 5.08 23.09 15.47
C TYR A 150 5.73 22.04 16.40
N TYR A 151 4.97 21.48 17.34
CA TYR A 151 5.49 20.49 18.29
C TYR A 151 5.84 19.16 17.63
N LEU A 152 5.05 18.72 16.64
CA LEU A 152 5.31 17.49 15.91
C LEU A 152 6.62 17.57 15.11
N SER A 153 7.04 18.77 14.68
CA SER A 153 8.31 18.95 13.97
C SER A 153 9.53 18.48 14.78
N PHE A 154 9.45 18.48 16.12
CA PHE A 154 10.53 17.99 16.99
C PHE A 154 10.55 16.47 17.14
N LEU A 155 9.49 15.77 16.76
CA LEU A 155 9.41 14.30 16.83
C LEU A 155 10.03 13.61 15.60
N LYS A 156 10.52 14.38 14.61
CA LYS A 156 11.20 13.83 13.43
C LYS A 156 12.42 13.00 13.87
N PRO A 157 12.49 11.69 13.57
CA PRO A 157 13.70 10.91 13.82
C PRO A 157 14.82 11.33 12.87
N GLN A 158 16.08 11.22 13.31
CA GLN A 158 17.24 11.51 12.47
C GLN A 158 17.32 10.59 11.24
N ALA A 159 16.81 9.36 11.34
CA ALA A 159 16.88 8.36 10.30
C ALA A 159 16.17 8.76 8.99
N PHE A 160 15.12 9.58 9.06
CA PHE A 160 14.28 9.89 7.90
C PHE A 160 14.84 11.03 7.05
N TRP A 161 15.09 10.74 5.77
CA TRP A 161 15.36 11.78 4.77
C TRP A 161 14.10 12.62 4.52
N ASP A 162 12.98 11.94 4.27
CA ASP A 162 11.65 12.55 4.16
C ASP A 162 10.80 12.22 5.40
N PHE A 163 10.67 13.23 6.28
CA PHE A 163 9.93 13.11 7.54
C PHE A 163 8.43 12.79 7.37
N ARG A 164 7.86 13.00 6.19
CA ARG A 164 6.43 12.79 5.96
C ARG A 164 6.09 11.30 6.05
N TRP A 165 7.00 10.43 5.62
CA TRP A 165 6.83 8.98 5.75
C TRP A 165 6.77 8.52 7.20
N PHE A 166 7.46 9.19 8.11
CA PHE A 166 7.35 8.91 9.55
C PHE A 166 5.93 9.17 10.09
N PHE A 167 5.35 10.33 9.77
CA PHE A 167 3.99 10.65 10.20
C PHE A 167 2.94 9.79 9.50
N ARG A 168 3.13 9.52 8.20
CA ARG A 168 2.26 8.64 7.41
C ARG A 168 2.30 7.20 7.89
N PHE A 169 3.46 6.72 8.38
CA PHE A 169 3.57 5.42 9.04
C PHE A 169 2.63 5.34 10.25
N TRP A 170 2.75 6.28 11.19
CA TRP A 170 1.89 6.31 12.38
C TRP A 170 0.42 6.51 12.04
N ALA A 171 0.12 7.32 11.02
CA ALA A 171 -1.21 7.51 10.48
C ALA A 171 -1.83 6.20 9.99
N ALA A 172 -1.13 5.50 9.09
CA ALA A 172 -1.59 4.25 8.50
C ALA A 172 -1.81 3.17 9.56
N VAL A 173 -0.82 2.93 10.43
CA VAL A 173 -0.92 1.93 11.50
C VAL A 173 -2.08 2.24 12.44
N SER A 174 -2.25 3.50 12.85
CA SER A 174 -3.33 3.89 13.76
C SER A 174 -4.70 3.72 13.12
N ILE A 175 -4.87 4.15 11.87
CA ILE A 175 -6.15 4.02 11.15
C ILE A 175 -6.50 2.54 10.97
N VAL A 176 -5.56 1.71 10.51
CA VAL A 176 -5.79 0.27 10.28
C VAL A 176 -6.10 -0.44 11.60
N ALA A 177 -5.35 -0.17 12.67
CA ALA A 177 -5.58 -0.79 13.98
C ALA A 177 -6.91 -0.37 14.62
N CYS A 178 -7.33 0.89 14.45
CA CYS A 178 -8.53 1.42 15.12
C CYS A 178 -9.83 1.13 14.36
N THR A 179 -9.78 1.03 13.02
CA THR A 179 -10.98 0.89 12.18
C THR A 179 -11.89 -0.29 12.57
N PRO A 180 -11.38 -1.50 12.81
CA PRO A 180 -12.22 -2.65 13.20
C PRO A 180 -12.94 -2.46 14.55
N HIS A 181 -12.45 -1.55 15.39
CA HIS A 181 -12.98 -1.27 16.72
C HIS A 181 -14.02 -0.15 16.74
N ILE A 182 -14.24 0.54 15.61
CA ILE A 182 -15.26 1.58 15.44
C ILE A 182 -16.41 1.00 14.61
N SER A 183 -17.56 0.77 15.24
CA SER A 183 -18.66 -0.04 14.67
C SER A 183 -19.25 0.51 13.36
N TRP A 184 -19.48 1.82 13.28
CA TRP A 184 -20.04 2.44 12.07
C TRP A 184 -19.01 2.46 10.92
N LEU A 185 -17.74 2.68 11.24
CA LEU A 185 -16.66 2.74 10.26
C LEU A 185 -16.36 1.36 9.69
N LYS A 186 -16.31 0.34 10.58
CA LYS A 186 -16.26 -1.06 10.18
C LYS A 186 -17.42 -1.40 9.23
N ARG A 187 -18.66 -1.05 9.61
CA ARG A 187 -19.85 -1.30 8.76
C ARG A 187 -19.75 -0.64 7.39
N PHE A 188 -19.21 0.58 7.33
CA PHE A 188 -19.00 1.30 6.06
C PHE A 188 -18.00 0.57 5.16
N PHE A 189 -16.83 0.19 5.67
CA PHE A 189 -15.83 -0.54 4.90
C PHE A 189 -16.24 -1.98 4.55
N GLU A 190 -17.16 -2.58 5.31
CA GLU A 190 -17.75 -3.88 5.02
C GLU A 190 -18.93 -3.80 4.01
N THR A 191 -19.28 -2.64 3.48
CA THR A 191 -20.28 -2.54 2.41
C THR A 191 -19.82 -3.23 1.12
N SER A 192 -20.76 -3.73 0.31
CA SER A 192 -20.46 -4.39 -0.97
C SER A 192 -19.67 -3.50 -1.92
N PHE A 193 -19.93 -2.19 -1.89
CA PHE A 193 -19.19 -1.20 -2.67
C PHE A 193 -17.72 -1.10 -2.24
N CYS A 194 -17.44 -0.95 -0.94
CA CYS A 194 -16.06 -0.90 -0.44
C CYS A 194 -15.33 -2.23 -0.65
N GLN A 195 -16.01 -3.37 -0.47
CA GLN A 195 -15.43 -4.68 -0.77
C GLN A 195 -15.12 -4.85 -2.27
N TYR A 196 -16.00 -4.35 -3.15
CA TYR A 196 -15.74 -4.32 -4.59
C TYR A 196 -14.48 -3.51 -4.91
N LEU A 197 -14.37 -2.29 -4.37
CA LEU A 197 -13.18 -1.45 -4.54
C LEU A 197 -11.92 -2.11 -3.99
N GLY A 198 -12.01 -2.78 -2.84
CA GLY A 198 -10.91 -3.55 -2.27
C GLY A 198 -10.44 -4.66 -3.21
N ARG A 199 -11.39 -5.41 -3.82
CA ARG A 199 -11.10 -6.50 -4.76
C ARG A 199 -10.39 -6.03 -6.04
N VAL A 200 -10.73 -4.85 -6.57
CA VAL A 200 -10.12 -4.32 -7.80
C VAL A 200 -8.98 -3.33 -7.54
N SER A 201 -8.65 -3.07 -6.28
CA SER A 201 -7.73 -2.00 -5.86
C SER A 201 -6.36 -2.07 -6.51
N PHE A 202 -5.76 -3.28 -6.59
CA PHE A 202 -4.47 -3.48 -7.23
C PHE A 202 -4.53 -3.24 -8.74
N GLY A 203 -5.53 -3.80 -9.43
CA GLY A 203 -5.75 -3.56 -10.86
C GLY A 203 -5.99 -2.07 -11.15
N PHE A 204 -6.79 -1.40 -10.32
CA PHE A 204 -7.06 0.03 -10.39
C PHE A 204 -5.78 0.85 -10.21
N TYR A 205 -4.94 0.51 -9.24
CA TYR A 205 -3.65 1.14 -9.02
C TYR A 205 -2.71 1.01 -10.24
N LEU A 206 -2.68 -0.14 -10.90
CA LEU A 206 -1.80 -0.31 -12.06
C LEU A 206 -2.24 0.50 -13.28
N VAL A 207 -3.55 0.62 -13.52
CA VAL A 207 -4.08 1.18 -14.77
C VAL A 207 -4.42 2.65 -14.69
N HIS A 208 -4.59 3.24 -13.50
CA HIS A 208 -5.02 4.63 -13.39
C HIS A 208 -4.07 5.62 -14.08
N GLY A 209 -2.75 5.48 -13.91
CA GLY A 209 -1.75 6.33 -14.56
C GLY A 209 -1.82 6.27 -16.09
N PRO A 210 -1.68 5.08 -16.71
CA PRO A 210 -1.82 4.93 -18.16
C PRO A 210 -3.15 5.46 -18.70
N VAL A 211 -4.27 5.26 -17.98
CA VAL A 211 -5.57 5.81 -18.39
C VAL A 211 -5.58 7.34 -18.33
N LEU A 212 -4.96 7.95 -17.31
CA LEU A 212 -4.86 9.40 -17.20
C LEU A 212 -4.03 10.00 -18.35
N TRP A 213 -2.89 9.41 -18.69
CA TRP A 213 -2.03 9.92 -19.76
C TRP A 213 -2.61 9.68 -21.17
N THR A 214 -3.41 8.63 -21.36
CA THR A 214 -3.99 8.30 -22.66
C THR A 214 -5.37 8.93 -22.85
N LEU A 215 -6.30 8.70 -21.94
CA LEU A 215 -7.68 9.18 -22.05
C LEU A 215 -7.90 10.47 -21.25
N GLY A 216 -7.27 10.59 -20.08
CA GLY A 216 -7.46 11.74 -19.18
C GLY A 216 -7.08 13.07 -19.81
N ASP A 217 -5.85 13.19 -20.32
CA ASP A 217 -5.37 14.43 -20.95
C ASP A 217 -6.27 14.87 -22.11
N ARG A 218 -6.80 13.91 -22.89
CA ARG A 218 -7.73 14.17 -24.01
C ARG A 218 -9.09 14.69 -23.52
N LEU A 219 -9.69 14.04 -22.52
CA LEU A 219 -10.99 14.44 -21.98
C LEU A 219 -10.92 15.78 -21.23
N TYR A 220 -9.82 16.03 -20.50
CA TYR A 220 -9.59 17.32 -19.84
C TYR A 220 -9.35 18.45 -20.85
N ALA A 221 -8.58 18.20 -21.92
CA ALA A 221 -8.43 19.17 -23.01
C ALA A 221 -9.78 19.47 -23.70
N ALA A 222 -10.58 18.44 -23.99
CA ALA A 222 -11.88 18.57 -24.65
C ALA A 222 -12.91 19.36 -23.85
N SER A 223 -12.96 19.13 -22.54
CA SER A 223 -13.87 19.81 -21.61
C SER A 223 -13.48 21.27 -21.30
N GLY A 224 -12.33 21.74 -21.78
CA GLY A 224 -11.86 23.11 -21.60
C GLY A 224 -10.90 23.32 -20.43
N ARG A 225 -10.33 22.26 -19.84
CA ARG A 225 -9.24 22.35 -18.85
C ARG A 225 -7.89 22.19 -19.55
N ILE A 226 -7.42 23.29 -20.13
CA ILE A 226 -6.18 23.31 -20.92
C ILE A 226 -4.97 23.44 -19.99
N ARG A 227 -3.95 22.62 -20.25
CA ARG A 227 -2.60 22.74 -19.68
C ARG A 227 -1.62 23.00 -20.82
N GLU A 228 -0.51 23.65 -20.53
CA GLU A 228 0.52 23.97 -21.54
C GLU A 228 0.98 22.72 -22.31
N GLY A 229 1.08 21.56 -21.63
CA GLY A 229 1.45 20.29 -22.26
C GLY A 229 0.45 19.76 -23.30
N HIS A 230 -0.83 20.16 -23.26
CA HIS A 230 -1.84 19.67 -24.20
C HIS A 230 -1.58 20.15 -25.64
N ILE A 231 -0.97 21.33 -25.80
CA ILE A 231 -0.69 21.93 -27.11
C ILE A 231 0.28 21.05 -27.91
N GLY A 232 1.23 20.40 -27.23
CA GLY A 232 2.22 19.53 -27.88
C GLY A 232 1.76 18.08 -28.07
N VAL A 233 0.80 17.60 -27.28
CA VAL A 233 0.44 16.16 -27.22
C VAL A 233 -0.92 15.87 -27.86
N VAL A 234 -1.91 16.76 -27.70
CA VAL A 234 -3.31 16.56 -28.13
C VAL A 234 -3.96 17.86 -28.62
N PRO A 235 -3.37 18.58 -29.60
CA PRO A 235 -3.88 19.88 -30.05
C PRO A 235 -5.31 19.81 -30.59
N ASP A 236 -5.66 18.74 -31.30
CA ASP A 236 -6.99 18.57 -31.92
C ASP A 236 -8.13 18.36 -30.91
N TRP A 237 -7.79 18.03 -29.66
CA TRP A 237 -8.76 17.79 -28.60
C TRP A 237 -9.08 19.05 -27.80
N ILE A 238 -8.34 20.13 -27.98
CA ILE A 238 -8.50 21.34 -27.17
C ILE A 238 -9.86 21.98 -27.47
N ASN A 239 -10.67 22.18 -26.42
CA ASN A 239 -12.00 22.82 -26.49
C ASN A 239 -12.97 22.17 -27.49
N LEU A 240 -12.88 20.85 -27.70
CA LEU A 240 -13.78 20.14 -28.61
C LEU A 240 -15.23 20.10 -28.09
N LEU A 241 -15.41 20.03 -26.76
CA LEU A 241 -16.70 20.09 -26.09
C LEU A 241 -16.56 20.91 -24.79
N PRO A 242 -16.42 22.24 -24.88
CA PRO A 242 -16.12 23.06 -23.72
C PRO A 242 -17.29 23.03 -22.73
N LEU A 243 -16.98 22.63 -21.50
CA LEU A 243 -17.95 22.56 -20.41
C LEU A 243 -17.79 23.78 -19.50
N PRO A 244 -18.89 24.24 -18.88
CA PRO A 244 -18.83 25.39 -17.98
C PRO A 244 -18.00 25.07 -16.73
N ALA A 245 -17.16 26.01 -16.30
CA ALA A 245 -16.40 25.94 -15.05
C ALA A 245 -17.27 26.38 -13.85
N VAL A 246 -18.47 25.80 -13.73
CA VAL A 246 -19.42 26.09 -12.66
C VAL A 246 -19.27 25.04 -11.56
N GLY A 247 -19.16 25.48 -10.31
CA GLY A 247 -19.07 24.61 -9.14
C GLY A 247 -18.07 25.12 -8.10
N PRO A 248 -17.98 24.44 -6.94
CA PRO A 248 -16.92 24.71 -5.98
C PRO A 248 -15.56 24.34 -6.58
N PHE A 249 -14.51 25.04 -6.13
CA PHE A 249 -13.14 24.82 -6.60
C PHE A 249 -12.75 23.33 -6.49
N GLY A 250 -12.31 22.75 -7.61
CA GLY A 250 -11.93 21.33 -7.69
C GLY A 250 -13.09 20.34 -7.91
N LEU A 251 -14.33 20.83 -7.99
CA LEU A 251 -15.53 20.05 -8.30
C LEU A 251 -16.35 20.75 -9.41
N GLU A 252 -15.67 21.49 -10.28
CA GLU A 252 -16.34 22.16 -11.40
C GLU A 252 -16.87 21.13 -12.41
N VAL A 253 -17.95 21.47 -13.12
CA VAL A 253 -18.59 20.57 -14.10
C VAL A 253 -17.62 20.10 -15.18
N ASN A 254 -16.73 20.99 -15.66
CA ASN A 254 -15.69 20.67 -16.62
C ASN A 254 -14.58 19.73 -16.09
N TYR A 255 -14.56 19.42 -14.79
CA TYR A 255 -13.71 18.39 -14.21
C TYR A 255 -14.51 17.13 -13.87
N LEU A 256 -15.68 17.29 -13.26
CA LEU A 256 -16.50 16.17 -12.81
C LEU A 256 -16.95 15.26 -13.97
N ILE A 257 -17.42 15.84 -15.08
CA ILE A 257 -17.90 15.04 -16.22
C ILE A 257 -16.76 14.16 -16.79
N PRO A 258 -15.59 14.71 -17.18
CA PRO A 258 -14.43 13.90 -17.54
C PRO A 258 -14.05 12.89 -16.47
N GLN A 259 -14.02 13.29 -15.19
CA GLN A 259 -13.62 12.41 -14.09
C GLN A 259 -14.58 11.24 -13.90
N PHE A 260 -15.89 11.40 -14.11
CA PHE A 260 -16.85 10.28 -14.06
C PHE A 260 -16.65 9.31 -15.21
N ILE A 261 -16.40 9.82 -16.43
CA ILE A 261 -16.10 8.98 -17.60
C ILE A 261 -14.80 8.20 -17.37
N LEU A 262 -13.75 8.89 -16.89
CA LEU A 262 -12.47 8.30 -16.56
C LEU A 262 -12.62 7.25 -15.47
N LEU A 263 -13.29 7.57 -14.36
CA LEU A 263 -13.49 6.63 -13.26
C LEU A 263 -14.23 5.37 -13.73
N ALA A 264 -15.29 5.51 -14.52
CA ALA A 264 -16.02 4.37 -15.06
C ALA A 264 -15.11 3.50 -15.96
N PHE A 265 -14.34 4.12 -16.84
CA PHE A 265 -13.40 3.43 -17.72
C PHE A 265 -12.27 2.74 -16.93
N THR A 266 -11.67 3.44 -15.96
CA THR A 266 -10.60 2.90 -15.11
C THR A 266 -11.10 1.73 -14.28
N LEU A 267 -12.30 1.79 -13.69
CA LEU A 267 -12.89 0.68 -12.94
C LEU A 267 -13.19 -0.53 -13.84
N TRP A 268 -13.71 -0.29 -15.06
CA TRP A 268 -13.92 -1.35 -16.04
C TRP A 268 -12.60 -2.03 -16.43
N LEU A 269 -11.56 -1.25 -16.74
CA LEU A 269 -10.25 -1.78 -17.10
C LEU A 269 -9.57 -2.49 -15.90
N ALA A 270 -9.73 -1.94 -14.70
CA ALA A 270 -9.27 -2.56 -13.46
C ALA A 270 -9.90 -3.94 -13.24
N GLU A 271 -11.20 -4.08 -13.49
CA GLU A 271 -11.88 -5.38 -13.40
C GLU A 271 -11.28 -6.41 -14.38
N ILE A 272 -10.96 -5.99 -15.61
CA ILE A 272 -10.31 -6.85 -16.60
C ILE A 272 -8.92 -7.27 -16.10
N VAL A 273 -8.10 -6.31 -15.65
CA VAL A 273 -6.76 -6.61 -15.12
C VAL A 273 -6.84 -7.53 -13.91
N THR A 274 -7.75 -7.29 -12.98
CA THR A 274 -7.92 -8.13 -11.79
C THR A 274 -8.33 -9.56 -12.16
N ARG A 275 -9.25 -9.74 -13.12
CA ARG A 275 -9.73 -11.07 -13.51
C ARG A 275 -8.74 -11.83 -14.39
N CYS A 276 -8.12 -11.15 -15.35
CA CYS A 276 -7.33 -11.78 -16.39
C CYS A 276 -5.85 -11.88 -16.05
N LEU A 277 -5.31 -10.96 -15.23
CA LEU A 277 -3.90 -10.91 -14.89
C LEU A 277 -3.69 -11.27 -13.42
N ASP A 278 -4.22 -10.49 -12.49
CA ASP A 278 -3.94 -10.64 -11.05
C ASP A 278 -4.35 -12.03 -10.52
N LYS A 279 -5.62 -12.40 -10.71
CA LYS A 279 -6.12 -13.72 -10.29
C LYS A 279 -5.34 -14.86 -10.94
N LEU A 280 -5.04 -14.73 -12.24
CA LEU A 280 -4.29 -15.74 -12.97
C LEU A 280 -2.86 -15.87 -12.43
N SER A 281 -2.20 -14.77 -12.09
CA SER A 281 -0.86 -14.79 -11.46
C SER A 281 -0.88 -15.53 -10.13
N VAL A 282 -1.88 -15.28 -9.28
CA VAL A 282 -2.05 -16.01 -8.00
C VAL A 282 -2.30 -17.51 -8.25
N ASP A 283 -3.18 -17.84 -9.18
CA ASP A 283 -3.50 -19.24 -9.51
C ASP A 283 -2.28 -19.99 -10.05
N ILE A 284 -1.48 -19.35 -10.93
CA ILE A 284 -0.23 -19.91 -11.45
C ILE A 284 0.79 -20.11 -10.32
N SER A 285 0.97 -19.13 -9.43
CA SER A 285 1.89 -19.25 -8.30
C SER A 285 1.48 -20.39 -7.35
N GLN A 286 0.19 -20.52 -7.04
CA GLN A 286 -0.32 -21.63 -6.23
C GLN A 286 -0.16 -22.97 -6.91
N TRP A 287 -0.41 -23.04 -8.22
CA TRP A 287 -0.21 -24.25 -9.00
C TRP A 287 1.26 -24.69 -9.03
N LEU A 288 2.19 -23.76 -9.26
CA LEU A 288 3.63 -24.01 -9.20
C LEU A 288 4.05 -24.50 -7.81
N TYR A 289 3.58 -23.84 -6.76
CA TYR A 289 3.85 -24.25 -5.38
C TYR A 289 3.38 -25.68 -5.10
N LYS A 290 2.16 -26.03 -5.49
CA LYS A 290 1.61 -27.39 -5.32
C LYS A 290 2.39 -28.45 -6.10
N ARG A 291 2.94 -28.11 -7.27
CA ARG A 291 3.79 -29.03 -8.04
C ARG A 291 5.19 -29.18 -7.49
N ALA A 292 5.74 -28.12 -6.91
CA ALA A 292 7.08 -28.12 -6.31
C ALA A 292 7.10 -28.79 -4.93
N MET A 293 6.00 -28.71 -4.19
CA MET A 293 5.80 -29.52 -2.98
C MET A 293 5.68 -30.99 -3.40
N VAL A 294 6.65 -31.80 -2.99
CA VAL A 294 6.58 -33.26 -3.09
C VAL A 294 5.25 -33.70 -2.47
N GLN A 295 4.45 -34.52 -3.16
CA GLN A 295 3.34 -35.24 -2.55
C GLN A 295 3.92 -36.06 -1.38
N SER A 296 3.85 -35.52 -0.16
CA SER A 296 4.36 -36.16 1.05
C SER A 296 3.40 -37.26 1.53
N GLU A 297 2.94 -38.12 0.62
CA GLU A 297 2.07 -39.26 0.89
C GLU A 297 2.61 -40.57 0.28
N SER A 298 3.90 -40.65 -0.04
CA SER A 298 4.56 -41.92 -0.38
C SER A 298 5.86 -42.17 0.39
N SER A 299 5.97 -41.65 1.61
CA SER A 299 7.03 -42.03 2.56
C SER A 299 6.40 -42.50 3.86
N GLY A 300 5.97 -43.75 3.86
CA GLY A 300 5.36 -44.41 5.00
C GLY A 300 6.27 -44.50 6.24
N SER A 301 5.61 -44.33 7.39
CA SER A 301 5.93 -44.92 8.70
C SER A 301 7.39 -45.04 9.14
N HIS A 302 8.03 -43.98 9.64
CA HIS A 302 9.20 -44.18 10.52
C HIS A 302 9.40 -43.22 11.71
N TYR A 303 8.46 -42.32 12.02
CA TYR A 303 8.54 -41.52 13.25
C TYR A 303 7.28 -41.65 14.10
N SER A 304 7.09 -42.85 14.68
CA SER A 304 6.20 -43.04 15.83
C SER A 304 6.89 -42.48 17.07
N TRP A 305 6.51 -41.28 17.49
CA TRP A 305 6.80 -40.79 18.84
C TRP A 305 6.02 -41.62 19.86
N LYS A 306 6.63 -42.68 20.39
CA LYS A 306 6.15 -43.35 21.61
C LYS A 306 6.40 -42.41 22.79
N ARG A 307 5.33 -41.88 23.39
CA ARG A 307 5.41 -41.35 24.76
C ARG A 307 5.63 -42.54 25.68
N GLU A 308 6.83 -42.66 26.23
CA GLU A 308 7.05 -43.45 27.45
C GLU A 308 6.23 -42.80 28.56
N ILE A 309 5.16 -43.49 28.98
CA ILE A 309 4.54 -43.28 30.27
C ILE A 309 5.48 -43.98 31.26
N LYS A 310 6.15 -43.20 32.11
CA LYS A 310 6.78 -43.71 33.32
C LYS A 310 5.74 -43.62 34.45
N ASP A 311 5.58 -44.77 35.09
CA ASP A 311 4.87 -45.13 36.34
C ASP A 311 4.36 -43.99 37.23
#